data_AF-A0A523RW00-F1
#
_entry.id   AF-A0A523RW00-F1
#
_cell.length_a   1.000
_cell.length_b   1.000
_cell.length_c   1.000
_cell.angle_alpha   90.00
_cell.angle_beta   90.00
_cell.angle_gamma   90.00
#
_symmetry.space_group_name_H-M   'P 1'
#
loop_
_entity.id
_entity.type
_entity.pdbx_description
1 polymer ?
#
loop_
_entity_poly.entity_id
_entity_poly.type
_entity_poly.pdbx_seq_one_letter_code
_entity_poly.pdbx_strand_id
1 'polypeptide(L)'
;NNSDHAIVIFSKVFRDTLQVSIFGGNEDKAEVEIISKDKKVIDYKVIKEKDPSLEPGQEVVVQDGVPGYQIKTYRIVRKDGEEKIEFLAEDTYKSIPMIIREN
;
A
#
# COMPACT_ATOMS: atom_id res chain seq x y z
N ASN A 1 5.85 6.34 -30.37
CA ASN A 1 4.96 7.35 -29.80
C ASN A 1 3.53 7.03 -30.21
N ASN A 2 2.55 7.18 -29.34
CA ASN A 2 1.12 7.05 -29.67
C ASN A 2 0.36 8.38 -29.50
N SER A 3 1.06 9.49 -29.30
CA SER A 3 0.52 10.85 -29.46
C SER A 3 1.02 11.50 -30.75
N ASP A 4 0.44 12.64 -31.10
CA ASP A 4 0.86 13.56 -32.16
C ASP A 4 2.04 14.45 -31.77
N HIS A 5 2.49 14.39 -30.51
CA HIS A 5 3.63 15.14 -30.00
C HIS A 5 4.99 14.61 -30.48
N ALA A 6 5.97 15.49 -30.60
CA ALA A 6 7.35 15.08 -30.86
C ALA A 6 7.95 14.37 -29.62
N ILE A 7 8.80 13.35 -29.86
CA ILE A 7 9.71 12.81 -28.85
C ILE A 7 11.10 13.33 -29.16
N VAL A 8 11.76 13.93 -28.16
CA VAL A 8 13.15 14.33 -28.26
C VAL A 8 14.01 13.32 -27.51
N ILE A 9 14.98 12.74 -28.22
CA ILE A 9 15.91 11.75 -27.65
C ILE A 9 17.31 12.35 -27.69
N PHE A 10 17.93 12.47 -26.52
CA PHE A 10 19.35 12.77 -26.39
C PHE A 10 20.08 11.51 -25.94
N SER A 11 21.21 11.22 -26.58
CA SER A 11 22.13 10.19 -26.14
C SER A 11 23.52 10.79 -25.95
N LYS A 12 24.20 10.35 -24.89
CA LYS A 12 25.59 10.70 -24.64
C LYS A 12 26.30 9.48 -24.07
N VAL A 13 27.49 9.22 -24.61
CA VAL A 13 28.42 8.27 -24.02
C VAL A 13 29.36 9.04 -23.10
N PHE A 14 29.49 8.58 -21.85
CA PHE A 14 30.49 9.07 -20.92
C PHE A 14 31.22 7.87 -20.33
N ARG A 15 32.51 7.72 -20.63
CA ARG A 15 33.32 6.53 -20.34
C ARG A 15 32.68 5.27 -20.95
N ASP A 16 32.18 4.39 -20.10
CA ASP A 16 31.55 3.11 -20.38
C ASP A 16 30.02 3.14 -20.17
N THR A 17 29.45 4.31 -19.86
CA THR A 17 28.01 4.48 -19.65
C THR A 17 27.35 5.20 -20.84
N LEU A 18 26.31 4.58 -21.40
CA LEU A 18 25.38 5.23 -22.33
C LEU A 18 24.21 5.81 -21.54
N GLN A 19 24.12 7.14 -21.49
CA GLN A 19 22.94 7.83 -20.97
C GLN A 19 21.99 8.14 -22.14
N VAL A 20 20.73 7.73 -21.99
CA VAL A 20 19.64 8.08 -22.92
C VAL A 20 18.59 8.86 -22.14
N SER A 21 18.26 10.06 -22.61
CA SER A 21 17.18 10.88 -22.06
C SER A 21 16.09 11.01 -23.11
N ILE A 22 14.87 10.61 -22.74
CA ILE A 22 13.69 10.60 -23.62
C ILE A 22 12.70 11.62 -23.06
N PHE A 23 12.42 12.65 -23.83
CA PHE A 23 11.50 13.73 -23.47
C PHE A 23 10.28 13.68 -24.38
N GLY A 24 9.08 13.70 -23.81
CA GLY A 24 7.82 13.85 -24.54
C GLY A 24 7.22 15.24 -24.33
N GLY A 25 6.32 15.64 -25.23
CA GLY A 25 5.48 16.83 -25.06
C GLY A 25 4.76 16.83 -23.71
N ASN A 26 4.56 18.02 -23.15
CA ASN A 26 3.83 18.21 -21.89
C ASN A 26 2.35 18.57 -22.12
N GLU A 27 2.00 18.83 -23.38
CA GLU A 27 0.64 19.05 -23.86
C GLU A 27 -0.13 17.71 -23.75
N ASP A 28 -1.37 17.76 -23.27
CA ASP A 28 -2.26 16.59 -23.09
C ASP A 28 -1.87 15.56 -22.02
N LYS A 29 -1.07 15.95 -21.02
CA LYS A 29 -0.87 15.12 -19.84
C LYS A 29 -2.18 14.97 -19.08
N ALA A 30 -2.60 13.72 -18.90
CA ALA A 30 -3.66 13.40 -17.96
C ALA A 30 -3.23 13.78 -16.55
N GLU A 31 -4.16 14.34 -15.78
CA GLU A 31 -3.99 14.45 -14.34
C GLU A 31 -4.12 13.05 -13.74
N VAL A 32 -3.14 12.65 -12.94
CA VAL A 32 -3.10 11.33 -12.30
C VAL A 32 -3.02 11.48 -10.80
N GLU A 33 -3.95 10.83 -10.11
CA GLU A 33 -4.01 10.77 -8.65
C GLU A 33 -3.95 9.31 -8.20
N ILE A 34 -3.11 9.01 -7.21
CA ILE A 34 -3.10 7.70 -6.54
C ILE A 34 -3.78 7.86 -5.20
N ILE A 35 -4.83 7.08 -4.99
CA ILE A 35 -5.64 7.13 -3.78
C ILE A 35 -5.73 5.75 -3.13
N SER A 36 -5.86 5.75 -1.80
CA SER A 36 -6.19 4.55 -1.05
C SER A 36 -7.61 4.66 -0.48
N LYS A 37 -8.44 3.65 -0.73
CA LYS A 37 -9.86 3.58 -0.33
C LYS A 37 -10.19 2.18 0.20
N ASP A 38 -11.45 2.01 0.62
CA ASP A 38 -12.03 0.74 1.07
C ASP A 38 -11.27 0.08 2.23
N LYS A 39 -10.80 0.89 3.18
CA LYS A 39 -10.14 0.39 4.38
C LYS A 39 -11.09 -0.51 5.16
N LYS A 40 -10.70 -1.76 5.36
CA LYS A 40 -11.37 -2.72 6.25
C LYS A 40 -10.48 -3.02 7.45
N VAL A 41 -11.07 -3.00 8.63
CA VAL A 41 -10.39 -3.39 9.87
C VAL A 41 -10.48 -4.90 10.02
N ILE A 42 -9.37 -5.53 10.43
CA ILE A 42 -9.30 -6.95 10.73
C ILE A 42 -9.06 -7.08 12.22
N ASP A 43 -10.04 -7.61 12.94
CA ASP A 43 -9.92 -7.78 14.39
C ASP A 43 -8.74 -8.70 14.75
N TYR A 44 -8.13 -8.43 15.91
CA TYR A 44 -7.15 -9.33 16.47
C TYR A 44 -7.83 -10.49 17.18
N LYS A 45 -7.13 -11.63 17.22
CA LYS A 45 -7.57 -12.77 18.03
C LYS A 45 -7.09 -12.59 19.47
N VAL A 46 -7.86 -13.10 20.41
CA VAL A 46 -7.41 -13.28 21.80
C VAL A 46 -6.92 -14.71 21.97
N ILE A 47 -5.69 -14.87 22.42
CA ILE A 47 -5.06 -16.15 22.72
C ILE A 47 -4.92 -16.25 24.24
N LYS A 48 -5.54 -17.26 24.84
CA LYS A 48 -5.42 -17.58 26.26
C LYS A 48 -4.39 -18.69 26.45
N GLU A 49 -3.37 -18.43 27.26
CA GLU A 49 -2.30 -19.36 27.58
C GLU A 49 -2.37 -19.73 29.06
N LYS A 50 -2.24 -21.03 29.38
CA LYS A 50 -2.22 -21.48 30.78
C LYS A 50 -0.87 -21.18 31.42
N ASP A 51 -0.89 -20.52 32.56
CA ASP A 51 0.28 -20.22 33.38
C ASP A 51 0.03 -20.62 34.84
N PRO A 52 0.43 -21.84 35.24
CA PRO A 52 0.25 -22.34 36.60
C PRO A 52 0.99 -21.55 37.69
N SER A 53 1.85 -20.60 37.31
CA SER A 53 2.55 -19.72 38.26
C SER A 53 1.70 -18.52 38.70
N LEU A 54 0.60 -18.24 38.00
CA LEU A 54 -0.35 -17.19 38.39
C LEU A 54 -1.24 -17.68 39.54
N GLU A 55 -1.81 -16.77 40.33
CA GLU A 55 -2.76 -17.14 41.36
C GLU A 55 -4.07 -17.69 40.74
N PRO A 56 -4.80 -18.59 41.43
CA PRO A 56 -6.05 -19.13 40.92
C PRO A 56 -7.04 -18.01 40.53
N GLY A 57 -7.51 -18.03 39.27
CA GLY A 57 -8.43 -17.02 38.73
C GLY A 57 -7.78 -15.70 38.33
N GLN A 58 -6.45 -15.57 38.40
CA GLN A 58 -5.72 -14.42 37.90
C GLN A 58 -5.57 -14.49 36.37
N GLU A 59 -5.87 -13.38 35.69
CA GLU A 59 -5.58 -13.18 34.26
C GLU A 59 -4.61 -12.00 34.09
N VAL A 60 -3.60 -12.15 33.22
CA VAL A 60 -2.63 -11.10 32.91
C VAL A 60 -2.51 -10.96 31.40
N VAL A 61 -2.77 -9.76 30.88
CA VAL A 61 -2.44 -9.43 29.48
C VAL A 61 -0.93 -9.30 29.37
N VAL A 62 -0.31 -10.17 28.59
CA VAL A 62 1.15 -10.16 28.35
C VAL A 62 1.51 -9.57 26.99
N GLN A 63 0.53 -9.47 26.08
CA GLN A 63 0.67 -8.76 24.81
C GLN A 63 -0.68 -8.15 24.43
N ASP A 64 -0.70 -6.85 24.14
CA ASP A 64 -1.89 -6.20 23.60
C ASP A 64 -2.18 -6.62 22.15
N GLY A 65 -3.46 -6.74 21.84
CA GLY A 65 -3.91 -7.00 20.47
C GLY A 65 -3.86 -5.74 19.63
N VAL A 66 -3.35 -5.87 18.40
CA VAL A 66 -3.33 -4.77 17.42
C VAL A 66 -4.17 -5.18 16.21
N PRO A 67 -5.19 -4.40 15.82
CA PRO A 67 -5.98 -4.71 14.65
C PRO A 67 -5.13 -4.65 13.38
N GLY A 68 -5.44 -5.54 12.44
CA GLY A 68 -4.92 -5.52 11.08
C GLY A 68 -5.78 -4.66 10.18
N TYR A 69 -5.35 -4.49 8.94
CA TYR A 69 -6.07 -3.69 7.94
C TYR A 69 -5.94 -4.30 6.55
N GLN A 70 -7.02 -4.26 5.79
CA GLN A 70 -6.99 -4.43 4.34
C GLN A 70 -7.30 -3.06 3.70
N ILE A 71 -6.55 -2.67 2.67
CA ILE A 71 -6.73 -1.40 1.97
C ILE A 71 -6.56 -1.60 0.46
N LYS A 72 -7.33 -0.87 -0.33
CA LYS A 72 -7.23 -0.91 -1.80
C LYS A 72 -6.67 0.39 -2.33
N THR A 73 -5.76 0.28 -3.28
CA THR A 73 -5.14 1.41 -3.96
C THR A 73 -5.66 1.50 -5.39
N TYR A 74 -6.09 2.70 -5.78
CA TYR A 74 -6.62 2.99 -7.10
C TYR A 74 -5.84 4.14 -7.74
N ARG A 75 -5.75 4.11 -9.07
CA ARG A 75 -5.30 5.21 -9.90
C ARG A 75 -6.50 5.89 -10.52
N ILE A 76 -6.65 7.18 -10.30
CA ILE A 76 -7.60 8.03 -11.00
C ILE A 76 -6.83 8.75 -12.11
N VAL A 77 -7.30 8.63 -13.35
CA VAL A 77 -6.77 9.33 -14.51
C VAL A 77 -7.86 10.26 -15.04
N ARG A 78 -7.59 11.57 -15.06
CA ARG A 78 -8.49 12.59 -15.59
C ARG A 78 -7.89 13.19 -16.85
N LYS A 79 -8.61 13.09 -17.96
CA LYS A 79 -8.21 13.66 -19.26
C LYS A 79 -9.45 14.06 -20.05
N ASP A 80 -9.43 15.25 -20.65
CA ASP A 80 -10.50 15.75 -21.52
C ASP A 80 -11.91 15.72 -20.89
N GLY A 81 -11.98 15.89 -19.56
CA GLY A 81 -13.24 15.83 -18.79
C GLY A 81 -13.73 14.42 -18.45
N GLU A 82 -13.04 13.37 -18.91
CA GLU A 82 -13.31 11.98 -18.54
C GLU A 82 -12.46 11.56 -17.34
N GLU A 83 -13.09 10.86 -16.40
CA GLU A 83 -12.42 10.24 -15.26
C GLU A 83 -12.44 8.71 -15.40
N LYS A 84 -11.26 8.09 -15.36
CA LYS A 84 -11.09 6.65 -15.34
C LYS A 84 -10.46 6.21 -14.03
N ILE A 85 -11.10 5.26 -13.35
CA ILE A 85 -10.60 4.67 -12.10
C ILE A 85 -10.09 3.27 -12.38
N GLU A 86 -8.85 3.00 -11.99
CA GLU A 86 -8.18 1.73 -12.20
C GLU A 86 -7.73 1.15 -10.86
N PHE A 87 -8.11 -0.10 -10.57
CA PHE A 87 -7.58 -0.82 -9.41
C PHE A 87 -6.10 -1.14 -9.64
N LEU A 88 -5.26 -0.79 -8.67
CA LEU A 88 -3.83 -1.06 -8.72
C LEU A 88 -3.45 -2.26 -7.85
N ALA A 89 -3.86 -2.24 -6.58
CA ALA A 89 -3.42 -3.22 -5.59
C ALA A 89 -4.38 -3.32 -4.41
N GLU A 90 -4.34 -4.47 -3.74
CA GLU A 90 -4.95 -4.68 -2.42
C GLU A 90 -3.85 -5.15 -1.47
N ASP A 91 -3.63 -4.38 -0.41
CA ASP A 91 -2.63 -4.65 0.61
C ASP A 91 -3.32 -5.12 1.89
N THR A 92 -2.73 -6.13 2.54
CA THR A 92 -3.23 -6.68 3.81
C THR A 92 -2.15 -6.69 4.88
N TYR A 93 -2.37 -5.91 5.93
CA TYR A 93 -1.58 -5.88 7.16
C TYR A 93 -2.26 -6.79 8.19
N LYS A 94 -1.57 -7.84 8.64
CA LYS A 94 -2.14 -8.81 9.58
C LYS A 94 -2.31 -8.18 10.98
N SER A 95 -3.35 -8.60 11.70
CA SER A 95 -3.51 -8.27 13.11
C SER A 95 -2.44 -8.98 13.96
N ILE A 96 -2.12 -8.36 15.10
CA ILE A 96 -1.29 -8.94 16.16
C ILE A 96 -2.25 -9.44 17.24
N PRO A 97 -2.20 -10.72 17.65
CA PRO A 97 -3.11 -11.24 18.66
C PRO A 97 -2.87 -10.60 20.03
N MET A 98 -3.92 -10.46 20.82
CA MET A 98 -3.81 -10.23 22.25
C MET A 98 -3.47 -11.56 22.93
N ILE A 99 -2.49 -11.57 23.83
CA ILE A 99 -2.12 -12.77 24.60
C ILE A 99 -2.44 -12.50 26.07
N ILE A 100 -3.25 -13.39 26.65
CA ILE A 100 -3.65 -13.38 28.05
C ILE A 100 -3.14 -14.67 28.68
N ARG A 101 -2.42 -14.57 29.80
CA ARG A 101 -2.07 -15.72 30.63
C ARG A 101 -3.06 -15.88 31.79
N GLU A 102 -3.47 -17.11 32.07
CA GLU A 102 -4.43 -17.43 33.12
C GLU A 102 -4.06 -18.74 33.85
N ASN A 103 -4.37 -18.85 35.15
CA ASN A 103 -4.29 -20.11 35.90
C ASN A 103 -5.62 -20.88 35.77
#